data_AF-A0A9D7NK98-F1
#
_entry.id   AF-A0A9D7NK98-F1
#
_cell.length_a   1.000
_cell.length_b   1.000
_cell.length_c   1.000
_cell.angle_alpha   90.00
_cell.angle_beta   90.00
_cell.angle_gamma   90.00
#
_symmetry.space_group_name_H-M   'P 1'
#
loop_
_entity.id
_entity.type
_entity.pdbx_description
1 polymer ?
#
loop_
_entity_poly.entity_id
_entity_poly.type
_entity_poly.pdbx_seq_one_letter_code
_entity_poly.pdbx_strand_id
1 'polypeptide(L)'
;MDQAQNAFNQGATLESNRNFGEQPNLEQPFAAGSEAMRFATPDLCYQLAYAQVNKALEKESKLKADGVLANAQALRALSAWKLGLYQQASESALAAKIALQDSDVPLPRESAMMTALEGLIQADQAYAAVQKFKLENQSRSTTPNASEALSMMENVKKQYEENIVNFSGTGRIEKSLAVLDQAKKEIPERADIQTYFIMSQLAALKSWLDNLDQIYSLLKTFGFANTNNDLKRWFDQENERYAQKRNQYMAQLAPLLPQQKENVLYKRWEEWLYN
;
A
#
# COMPACT_ATOMS: atom_id res chain seq x y z
N MET A 1 10.38 14.69 20.19
CA MET A 1 9.24 14.30 19.35
C MET A 1 9.12 15.21 18.15
N ASP A 2 9.14 16.52 18.32
CA ASP A 2 8.96 17.50 17.22
C ASP A 2 9.96 17.35 16.07
N GLN A 3 11.24 17.11 16.36
CA GLN A 3 12.23 16.87 15.31
C GLN A 3 11.87 15.64 14.45
N ALA A 4 11.39 14.56 15.08
CA ALA A 4 11.05 13.33 14.39
C ALA A 4 9.82 13.53 13.51
N GLN A 5 8.81 14.24 14.04
CA GLN A 5 7.60 14.59 13.29
C GLN A 5 7.92 15.48 12.09
N ASN A 6 8.77 16.50 12.28
CA ASN A 6 9.18 17.40 11.23
C ASN A 6 9.94 16.65 10.11
N ALA A 7 10.87 15.77 10.47
CA ALA A 7 11.59 14.94 9.51
C ALA A 7 10.64 14.02 8.72
N PHE A 8 9.67 13.38 9.38
CA PHE A 8 8.68 12.54 8.71
C PHE A 8 7.80 13.34 7.73
N ASN A 9 7.28 14.50 8.16
CA ASN A 9 6.44 15.37 7.34
C ASN A 9 7.18 15.87 6.10
N GLN A 10 8.48 16.18 6.24
CA GLN A 10 9.33 16.55 5.11
C GLN A 10 9.50 15.39 4.13
N GLY A 11 9.75 14.17 4.62
CA GLY A 11 9.83 12.98 3.78
C GLY A 11 8.54 12.74 2.98
N ALA A 12 7.39 12.83 3.65
CA ALA A 12 6.07 12.71 3.01
C ALA A 12 5.82 13.80 1.96
N THR A 13 6.24 15.04 2.22
CA THR A 13 6.12 16.15 1.26
C THR A 13 6.97 15.91 0.01
N LEU A 14 8.23 15.51 0.19
CA LEU A 14 9.15 15.20 -0.92
C LEU A 14 8.65 14.03 -1.77
N GLU A 15 8.12 12.98 -1.14
CA GLU A 15 7.53 11.84 -1.84
C GLU A 15 6.30 12.23 -2.67
N SER A 16 5.38 13.01 -2.07
CA SER A 16 4.17 13.48 -2.75
C SER A 16 4.51 14.30 -4.00
N ASN A 17 5.43 15.25 -3.86
CA ASN A 17 5.89 16.10 -4.97
C ASN A 17 6.54 15.28 -6.10
N ARG A 18 7.27 14.20 -5.77
CA ARG A 18 7.87 13.29 -6.76
C ARG A 18 6.82 12.51 -7.56
N ASN A 19 5.78 12.03 -6.88
CA ASN A 19 4.79 11.11 -7.48
C ASN A 19 3.69 11.84 -8.25
N PHE A 20 3.36 13.07 -7.85
CA PHE A 20 2.21 13.80 -8.40
C PHE A 20 2.53 15.18 -8.98
N GLY A 21 3.78 15.64 -8.90
CA GLY A 21 4.15 17.03 -9.18
C GLY A 21 3.72 17.99 -8.06
N GLU A 22 4.02 19.28 -8.17
CA GLU A 22 3.46 20.30 -7.25
C GLU A 22 1.93 20.33 -7.41
N GLN A 23 1.21 19.74 -6.45
CA GLN A 23 -0.25 19.79 -6.46
C GLN A 23 -0.74 21.12 -5.85
N PRO A 24 -1.53 21.94 -6.56
CA PRO A 24 -1.92 23.27 -6.08
C PRO A 24 -2.93 23.27 -4.91
N ASN A 25 -3.60 22.14 -4.59
CA ASN A 25 -4.83 22.13 -3.80
C ASN A 25 -4.94 21.05 -2.70
N LEU A 26 -3.85 20.39 -2.33
CA LEU A 26 -3.78 19.73 -1.02
C LEU A 26 -3.07 20.73 -0.11
N GLU A 27 -3.75 21.20 0.94
CA GLU A 27 -3.20 22.16 1.92
C GLU A 27 -1.74 21.79 2.22
N GLN A 28 -0.79 22.58 1.70
CA GLN A 28 0.64 22.36 1.95
C GLN A 28 0.87 22.53 3.44
N PRO A 29 1.15 21.47 4.22
CA PRO A 29 1.08 21.66 5.65
C PRO A 29 2.40 22.12 6.25
N PHE A 30 3.55 22.10 5.54
CA PHE A 30 4.82 22.48 6.17
C PHE A 30 5.78 23.17 5.21
N ALA A 31 5.96 24.48 5.42
CA ALA A 31 7.01 25.26 4.78
C ALA A 31 8.38 24.61 5.02
N ALA A 32 9.13 24.40 3.93
CA ALA A 32 10.46 23.83 3.94
C ALA A 32 11.40 24.66 4.84
N GLY A 33 11.73 24.11 6.01
CA GLY A 33 12.70 24.70 6.92
C GLY A 33 14.13 24.33 6.54
N SER A 34 14.94 25.37 6.30
CA SER A 34 16.41 25.42 6.18
C SER A 34 17.06 24.99 4.85
N GLU A 35 17.96 25.86 4.34
CA GLU A 35 18.81 25.65 3.16
C GLU A 35 19.70 24.40 3.24
N ALA A 36 19.89 23.82 4.42
CA ALA A 36 20.73 22.65 4.67
C ALA A 36 20.18 21.33 4.10
N MET A 37 18.91 21.28 3.67
CA MET A 37 18.26 20.07 3.17
C MET A 37 17.88 20.12 1.68
N ARG A 38 18.49 21.01 0.90
CA ARG A 38 18.28 21.09 -0.56
C ARG A 38 18.63 19.80 -1.35
N PHE A 39 19.30 18.85 -0.69
CA PHE A 39 19.67 17.53 -1.22
C PHE A 39 19.01 16.35 -0.46
N ALA A 40 18.05 16.61 0.42
CA ALA A 40 17.41 15.53 1.18
C ALA A 40 16.53 14.66 0.27
N THR A 41 16.66 13.34 0.41
CA THR A 41 15.75 12.36 -0.20
C THR A 41 14.65 11.96 0.80
N PRO A 42 13.47 11.50 0.34
CA PRO A 42 12.45 10.97 1.25
C PRO A 42 13.00 9.94 2.24
N ASP A 43 13.82 9.00 1.75
CA ASP A 43 14.43 7.95 2.57
C ASP A 43 15.30 8.51 3.70
N LEU A 44 16.12 9.54 3.41
CA LEU A 44 16.95 10.19 4.43
C LEU A 44 16.08 10.84 5.50
N CYS A 45 14.99 11.51 5.11
CA CYS A 45 14.04 12.11 6.03
C CYS A 45 13.37 11.05 6.92
N TYR A 46 12.95 9.91 6.36
CA TYR A 46 12.37 8.81 7.14
C TYR A 46 13.41 8.14 8.06
N GLN A 47 14.66 7.99 7.63
CA GLN A 47 15.75 7.50 8.50
C GLN A 47 15.99 8.43 9.69
N LEU A 48 16.01 9.75 9.46
CA LEU A 48 16.15 10.74 10.53
C LEU A 48 14.98 10.68 11.50
N ALA A 49 13.74 10.62 10.99
CA ALA A 49 12.54 10.46 11.82
C ALA A 49 12.61 9.19 12.68
N TYR A 50 12.97 8.06 12.07
CA TYR A 50 13.11 6.76 12.73
C TYR A 50 14.18 6.78 13.84
N ALA A 51 15.35 7.35 13.57
CA ALA A 51 16.42 7.47 14.55
C ALA A 51 16.01 8.35 15.75
N GLN A 52 15.38 9.50 15.48
CA GLN A 52 14.98 10.44 16.52
C GLN A 52 13.82 9.91 17.38
N VAL A 53 12.86 9.20 16.79
CA VAL A 53 11.76 8.59 17.56
C VAL A 53 12.27 7.41 18.40
N ASN A 54 13.21 6.61 17.90
CA ASN A 54 13.85 5.55 18.71
C ASN A 54 14.57 6.13 19.93
N LYS A 55 15.33 7.22 19.74
CA LYS A 55 15.96 7.94 20.86
C LYS A 55 14.95 8.49 21.86
N ALA A 56 13.78 8.95 21.40
CA ALA A 56 12.72 9.42 22.30
C ALA A 56 12.13 8.25 23.11
N LEU A 57 11.93 7.10 22.48
CA LEU A 57 11.37 5.89 23.09
C LEU A 57 12.27 5.26 24.15
N GLU A 58 13.57 5.59 24.21
CA GLU A 58 14.44 5.26 25.35
C GLU A 58 13.91 5.84 26.68
N LYS A 59 13.06 6.87 26.62
CA LYS A 59 12.41 7.49 27.79
C LYS A 59 10.90 7.24 27.78
N GLU A 60 10.50 5.99 27.55
CA GLU A 60 9.09 5.60 27.39
C GLU A 60 8.18 6.09 28.52
N SER A 61 8.58 5.93 29.79
CA SER A 61 7.78 6.38 30.94
C SER A 61 7.50 7.88 30.90
N LYS A 62 8.45 8.68 30.37
CA LYS A 62 8.25 10.12 30.20
C LYS A 62 7.25 10.39 29.07
N LEU A 63 7.36 9.70 27.93
CA LEU A 63 6.39 9.83 26.83
C LEU A 63 4.97 9.43 27.25
N LYS A 64 4.85 8.43 28.12
CA LYS A 64 3.57 8.03 28.72
C LYS A 64 3.01 9.13 29.63
N ALA A 65 3.84 9.67 30.52
CA ALA A 65 3.45 10.76 31.41
C ALA A 65 3.05 12.04 30.64
N ASP A 66 3.74 12.31 29.53
CA ASP A 66 3.47 13.46 28.65
C ASP A 66 2.29 13.19 27.67
N GLY A 67 1.68 12.01 27.70
CA GLY A 67 0.53 11.66 26.84
C GLY A 67 0.85 11.47 25.35
N VAL A 68 2.13 11.31 24.99
CA VAL A 68 2.59 11.26 23.59
C VAL A 68 3.17 9.90 23.18
N LEU A 69 3.07 8.88 24.03
CA LEU A 69 3.58 7.54 23.74
C LEU A 69 2.97 6.92 22.48
N ALA A 70 1.64 7.01 22.33
CA ALA A 70 0.94 6.53 21.14
C ALA A 70 1.49 7.16 19.86
N ASN A 71 1.68 8.48 19.86
CA ASN A 71 2.24 9.22 18.72
C ASN A 71 3.68 8.81 18.42
N ALA A 72 4.50 8.56 19.45
CA ALA A 72 5.87 8.08 19.26
C ALA A 72 5.90 6.68 18.61
N GLN A 73 5.07 5.76 19.09
CA GLN A 73 4.97 4.42 18.51
C GLN A 73 4.42 4.46 17.08
N ALA A 74 3.40 5.28 16.82
CA ALA A 74 2.84 5.46 15.49
C ALA A 74 3.88 6.04 14.50
N LEU A 75 4.61 7.07 14.92
CA LEU A 75 5.66 7.67 14.09
C LEU A 75 6.79 6.69 13.80
N ARG A 76 7.17 5.84 14.78
CA ARG A 76 8.13 4.75 14.57
C ARG A 76 7.60 3.73 13.56
N ALA A 77 6.32 3.35 13.68
CA ALA A 77 5.67 2.40 12.78
C ALA A 77 5.65 2.90 11.34
N LEU A 78 5.20 4.14 11.12
CA LEU A 78 5.15 4.75 9.80
C LEU A 78 6.53 4.94 9.20
N SER A 79 7.51 5.41 9.97
CA SER A 79 8.88 5.57 9.47
C SER A 79 9.51 4.22 9.11
N ALA A 80 9.31 3.18 9.93
CA ALA A 80 9.76 1.83 9.64
C ALA A 80 9.13 1.28 8.35
N TRP A 81 7.82 1.47 8.17
CA TRP A 81 7.10 1.05 6.97
C TRP A 81 7.69 1.71 5.71
N LYS A 82 7.88 3.03 5.73
CA LYS A 82 8.47 3.77 4.60
C LYS A 82 9.91 3.34 4.28
N LEU A 83 10.63 2.76 5.25
CA LEU A 83 11.98 2.22 5.08
C LEU A 83 12.01 0.73 4.71
N GLY A 84 10.86 0.08 4.50
CA GLY A 84 10.76 -1.36 4.23
C GLY A 84 11.06 -2.26 5.44
N LEU A 85 11.14 -1.68 6.64
CA LEU A 85 11.36 -2.37 7.91
C LEU A 85 10.03 -2.93 8.44
N TYR A 86 9.41 -3.83 7.69
CA TYR A 86 8.02 -4.24 7.89
C TYR A 86 7.75 -4.90 9.25
N GLN A 87 8.67 -5.72 9.75
CA GLN A 87 8.51 -6.33 11.07
C GLN A 87 8.46 -5.26 12.16
N GLN A 88 9.41 -4.32 12.14
CA GLN A 88 9.47 -3.22 13.11
C GLN A 88 8.24 -2.31 12.98
N ALA A 89 7.73 -2.13 11.76
CA ALA A 89 6.51 -1.37 11.49
C ALA A 89 5.29 -2.02 12.16
N SER A 90 5.07 -3.32 11.95
CA SER A 90 3.96 -4.06 12.56
C SER A 90 4.04 -4.11 14.09
N GLU A 91 5.23 -4.36 14.66
CA GLU A 91 5.45 -4.33 16.11
C GLU A 91 5.13 -2.95 16.72
N SER A 92 5.57 -1.88 16.06
CA SER A 92 5.32 -0.51 16.51
C SER A 92 3.87 -0.08 16.35
N ALA A 93 3.18 -0.52 15.28
CA ALA A 93 1.75 -0.27 15.11
C ALA A 93 0.92 -0.94 16.19
N LEU A 94 1.26 -2.18 16.57
CA LEU A 94 0.62 -2.86 17.69
C LEU A 94 0.84 -2.10 19.00
N ALA A 95 2.07 -1.70 19.29
CA ALA A 95 2.39 -0.90 20.48
C ALA A 95 1.63 0.44 20.49
N ALA A 96 1.49 1.11 19.33
CA ALA A 96 0.71 2.32 19.19
C ALA A 96 -0.77 2.08 19.49
N LYS A 97 -1.36 0.99 18.96
CA LYS A 97 -2.76 0.63 19.25
C LYS A 97 -3.02 0.38 20.73
N ILE A 98 -2.11 -0.32 21.41
CA ILE A 98 -2.21 -0.53 22.86
C ILE A 98 -2.17 0.81 23.59
N ALA A 99 -1.23 1.70 23.25
CA ALA A 99 -1.13 3.01 23.87
C ALA A 99 -2.33 3.93 23.57
N LEU A 100 -2.99 3.77 22.41
CA LEU A 100 -4.22 4.50 22.06
C LEU A 100 -5.43 4.01 22.87
N GLN A 101 -5.49 2.70 23.19
CA GLN A 101 -6.55 2.14 24.05
C GLN A 101 -6.47 2.64 25.49
N ASP A 102 -5.26 2.95 25.96
CA ASP A 102 -5.00 3.54 27.27
C ASP A 102 -5.30 5.06 27.31
N SER A 103 -5.73 5.68 26.20
CA SER A 103 -6.01 7.12 26.14
C SER A 103 -7.42 7.46 26.64
N ASP A 104 -7.53 8.52 27.44
CA ASP A 104 -8.82 9.04 27.91
C ASP A 104 -9.70 9.61 26.79
N VAL A 105 -9.08 9.98 25.66
CA VAL A 105 -9.78 10.53 24.49
C VAL A 105 -9.74 9.50 23.36
N PRO A 106 -10.91 9.08 22.83
CA PRO A 106 -10.95 8.24 21.64
C PRO A 106 -10.27 8.93 20.46
N LEU A 107 -9.26 8.28 19.90
CA LEU A 107 -8.50 8.72 18.72
C LEU A 107 -8.73 7.74 17.55
N PRO A 108 -9.95 7.72 16.96
CA PRO A 108 -10.33 6.71 15.98
C PRO A 108 -9.51 6.80 14.68
N ARG A 109 -9.08 8.00 14.28
CA ARG A 109 -8.24 8.21 13.09
C ARG A 109 -6.88 7.55 13.25
N GLU A 110 -6.25 7.75 14.40
CA GLU A 110 -4.94 7.18 14.73
C GLU A 110 -5.03 5.66 14.88
N SER A 111 -6.09 5.15 15.54
CA SER A 111 -6.37 3.70 15.62
C SER A 111 -6.52 3.10 14.22
N ALA A 112 -7.36 3.72 13.39
CA ALA A 112 -7.60 3.24 12.03
C ALA A 112 -6.32 3.24 11.19
N MET A 113 -5.46 4.26 11.31
CA MET A 113 -4.18 4.29 10.60
C MET A 113 -3.26 3.15 11.04
N MET A 114 -3.21 2.84 12.34
CA MET A 114 -2.40 1.71 12.83
C MET A 114 -3.00 0.35 12.47
N THR A 115 -4.33 0.22 12.39
CA THR A 115 -4.99 -0.96 11.80
C THR A 115 -4.63 -1.09 10.32
N ALA A 116 -4.70 0.01 9.56
CA ALA A 116 -4.42 0.03 8.13
C ALA A 116 -2.98 -0.35 7.79
N LEU A 117 -2.01 -0.07 8.67
CA LEU A 117 -0.59 -0.26 8.37
C LEU A 117 -0.25 -1.69 7.98
N GLU A 118 -0.85 -2.68 8.63
CA GLU A 118 -0.65 -4.09 8.25
C GLU A 118 -1.12 -4.33 6.80
N GLY A 119 -2.26 -3.75 6.39
CA GLY A 119 -2.75 -3.87 5.03
C GLY A 119 -1.86 -3.15 4.01
N LEU A 120 -1.30 -1.99 4.36
CA LEU A 120 -0.35 -1.25 3.52
C LEU A 120 0.95 -2.05 3.30
N ILE A 121 1.47 -2.67 4.37
CA ILE A 121 2.65 -3.55 4.29
C ILE A 121 2.39 -4.72 3.34
N GLN A 122 1.22 -5.36 3.44
CA GLN A 122 0.86 -6.47 2.53
C GLN A 122 0.78 -6.01 1.07
N ALA A 123 0.27 -4.81 0.81
CA ALA A 123 0.23 -4.24 -0.54
C ALA A 123 1.64 -4.03 -1.11
N ASP A 124 2.56 -3.45 -0.33
CA ASP A 124 3.94 -3.20 -0.76
C ASP A 124 4.69 -4.51 -1.02
N GLN A 125 4.52 -5.50 -0.15
CA GLN A 125 5.11 -6.83 -0.32
C GLN A 125 4.57 -7.55 -1.57
N ALA A 126 3.28 -7.40 -1.88
CA ALA A 126 2.69 -7.92 -3.10
C ALA A 126 3.23 -7.19 -4.33
N TYR A 127 3.26 -5.86 -4.32
CA TYR A 127 3.82 -5.05 -5.40
C TYR A 127 5.27 -5.46 -5.71
N ALA A 128 6.12 -5.58 -4.69
CA ALA A 128 7.50 -6.02 -4.85
C ALA A 128 7.60 -7.42 -5.50
N ALA A 129 6.73 -8.36 -5.10
CA ALA A 129 6.67 -9.68 -5.71
C ALA A 129 6.22 -9.63 -7.18
N VAL A 130 5.24 -8.79 -7.52
CA VAL A 130 4.79 -8.59 -8.92
C VAL A 130 5.91 -7.99 -9.77
N GLN A 131 6.64 -6.99 -9.26
CA GLN A 131 7.78 -6.41 -10.00
C GLN A 131 8.89 -7.43 -10.22
N LYS A 132 9.20 -8.24 -9.20
CA LYS A 132 10.16 -9.34 -9.33
C LYS A 132 9.73 -10.35 -10.39
N PHE A 133 8.46 -10.78 -10.36
CA PHE A 133 7.90 -11.69 -11.36
C PHE A 133 8.01 -11.13 -12.78
N LYS A 134 7.69 -9.85 -12.98
CA LYS A 134 7.82 -9.16 -14.26
C LYS A 134 9.26 -9.19 -14.77
N LEU A 135 10.24 -8.84 -13.93
CA LEU A 135 11.67 -8.86 -14.29
C LEU A 135 12.16 -10.27 -14.63
N GLU A 136 11.75 -11.27 -13.85
CA GLU A 136 12.09 -12.67 -14.10
C GLU A 136 11.50 -13.18 -15.42
N ASN A 137 10.31 -12.74 -15.81
CA ASN A 137 9.72 -13.09 -17.10
C ASN A 137 10.39 -12.39 -18.28
N GLN A 138 10.74 -11.11 -18.13
CA GLN A 138 11.40 -10.32 -19.17
C GLN A 138 12.82 -10.78 -19.48
N SER A 139 13.52 -11.36 -18.50
CA SER A 139 14.90 -11.83 -18.65
C SER A 139 15.04 -13.24 -19.24
N ARG A 140 13.92 -13.91 -19.57
CA ARG A 140 13.96 -15.26 -20.17
C ARG A 140 14.42 -15.21 -21.63
N SER A 141 15.46 -15.97 -21.95
CA SER A 141 16.05 -16.04 -23.28
C SER A 141 15.67 -17.29 -24.08
N THR A 142 15.00 -18.27 -23.47
CA THR A 142 14.62 -19.54 -24.11
C THR A 142 13.13 -19.79 -24.03
N THR A 143 12.55 -20.25 -25.13
CA THR A 143 11.16 -20.70 -25.17
C THR A 143 11.09 -22.10 -24.57
N PRO A 144 10.32 -22.32 -23.48
CA PRO A 144 10.17 -23.64 -22.88
C PRO A 144 9.41 -24.58 -23.82
N ASN A 145 9.66 -25.88 -23.70
CA ASN A 145 8.78 -26.88 -24.31
C ASN A 145 7.42 -26.95 -23.59
N ALA A 146 6.46 -27.72 -24.13
CA ALA A 146 5.10 -27.77 -23.59
C ALA A 146 5.01 -28.25 -22.12
N SER A 147 5.82 -29.24 -21.72
CA SER A 147 5.84 -29.75 -20.34
C SER A 147 6.44 -28.73 -19.39
N GLU A 148 7.52 -28.07 -19.79
CA GLU A 148 8.16 -27.00 -19.01
C GLU A 148 7.21 -25.80 -18.85
N ALA A 149 6.52 -25.41 -19.92
CA ALA A 149 5.55 -24.32 -19.90
C ALA A 149 4.38 -24.60 -18.93
N LEU A 150 3.88 -25.84 -18.87
CA LEU A 150 2.84 -26.24 -17.92
C LEU A 150 3.34 -26.13 -16.47
N SER A 151 4.53 -26.68 -16.17
CA SER A 151 5.12 -26.57 -14.82
C SER A 151 5.41 -25.11 -14.43
N MET A 152 5.80 -24.27 -15.39
CA MET A 152 5.93 -22.83 -15.16
C MET A 152 4.59 -22.20 -14.80
N MET A 153 3.50 -22.51 -15.52
CA MET A 153 2.18 -21.96 -15.21
C MET A 153 1.63 -22.41 -13.85
N GLU A 154 1.93 -23.62 -13.41
CA GLU A 154 1.60 -24.08 -12.05
C GLU A 154 2.33 -23.24 -10.98
N ASN A 155 3.62 -22.97 -11.19
CA ASN A 155 4.39 -22.10 -10.29
C ASN A 155 3.88 -20.66 -10.30
N VAL A 156 3.51 -20.14 -11.48
CA VAL A 156 2.89 -18.81 -11.63
C VAL A 156 1.59 -18.74 -10.83
N LYS A 157 0.73 -19.76 -10.94
CA LYS A 157 -0.52 -19.83 -10.18
C LYS A 157 -0.26 -19.85 -8.67
N LYS A 158 0.73 -20.62 -8.20
CA LYS A 158 1.12 -20.62 -6.78
C LYS A 158 1.60 -19.25 -6.29
N GLN A 159 2.44 -18.57 -7.08
CA GLN A 159 2.91 -17.22 -6.75
C GLN A 159 1.77 -16.20 -6.77
N TYR A 160 0.84 -16.33 -7.71
CA TYR A 160 -0.39 -15.53 -7.75
C TYR A 160 -1.22 -15.75 -6.48
N GLU A 161 -1.45 -16.99 -6.08
CA GLU A 161 -2.25 -17.31 -4.88
C GLU A 161 -1.61 -16.80 -3.59
N GLU A 162 -0.29 -16.82 -3.48
CA GLU A 162 0.43 -16.26 -2.33
C GLU A 162 0.33 -14.73 -2.28
N ASN A 163 0.55 -14.05 -3.41
CA ASN A 163 0.75 -12.60 -3.42
C ASN A 163 -0.52 -11.81 -3.71
N ILE A 164 -1.48 -12.39 -4.43
CA ILE A 164 -2.67 -11.70 -4.91
C ILE A 164 -3.87 -12.18 -4.10
N VAL A 165 -4.44 -13.31 -4.46
CA VAL A 165 -5.75 -13.77 -3.97
C VAL A 165 -5.79 -15.29 -3.94
N ASN A 166 -6.41 -15.86 -2.90
CA ASN A 166 -6.60 -17.31 -2.79
C ASN A 166 -7.89 -17.66 -2.03
N PHE A 167 -8.28 -18.94 -2.06
CA PHE A 167 -9.53 -19.39 -1.42
C PHE A 167 -9.53 -19.20 0.11
N SER A 168 -8.37 -19.22 0.75
CA SER A 168 -8.23 -19.05 2.19
C SER A 168 -8.24 -17.58 2.65
N GLY A 169 -8.28 -16.63 1.72
CA GLY A 169 -8.20 -15.20 2.05
C GLY A 169 -6.82 -14.74 2.54
N THR A 170 -5.77 -15.55 2.32
CA THR A 170 -4.41 -15.27 2.82
C THR A 170 -3.52 -14.60 1.78
N GLY A 171 -4.00 -14.42 0.55
CA GLY A 171 -3.28 -13.70 -0.51
C GLY A 171 -3.01 -12.26 -0.06
N ARG A 172 -1.79 -11.77 -0.28
CA ARG A 172 -1.36 -10.47 0.30
C ARG A 172 -2.25 -9.30 -0.14
N ILE A 173 -2.64 -9.22 -1.42
CA ILE A 173 -3.59 -8.19 -1.88
C ILE A 173 -4.96 -8.37 -1.22
N GLU A 174 -5.51 -9.59 -1.17
CA GLU A 174 -6.79 -9.84 -0.51
C GLU A 174 -6.79 -9.44 0.97
N LYS A 175 -5.73 -9.81 1.70
CA LYS A 175 -5.53 -9.42 3.11
C LYS A 175 -5.40 -7.90 3.24
N SER A 176 -4.64 -7.25 2.35
CA SER A 176 -4.51 -5.79 2.31
C SER A 176 -5.86 -5.11 2.18
N LEU A 177 -6.66 -5.52 1.20
CA LEU A 177 -7.99 -4.98 0.95
C LEU A 177 -8.91 -5.15 2.15
N ALA A 178 -8.92 -6.34 2.77
CA ALA A 178 -9.75 -6.65 3.93
C ALA A 178 -9.36 -5.82 5.17
N VAL A 179 -8.06 -5.67 5.43
CA VAL A 179 -7.55 -4.85 6.55
C VAL A 179 -7.87 -3.37 6.34
N LEU A 180 -7.72 -2.85 5.13
CA LEU A 180 -8.08 -1.47 4.81
C LEU A 180 -9.59 -1.24 4.91
N ASP A 181 -10.42 -2.19 4.49
CA ASP A 181 -11.87 -2.13 4.70
C ASP A 181 -12.25 -2.18 6.19
N GLN A 182 -11.47 -2.88 7.02
CA GLN A 182 -11.67 -2.87 8.47
C GLN A 182 -11.28 -1.53 9.09
N ALA A 183 -10.13 -0.96 8.71
CA ALA A 183 -9.69 0.35 9.19
C ALA A 183 -10.71 1.45 8.84
N LYS A 184 -11.31 1.42 7.66
CA LYS A 184 -12.33 2.37 7.22
C LYS A 184 -13.60 2.34 8.09
N LYS A 185 -13.92 1.22 8.74
CA LYS A 185 -15.08 1.10 9.64
C LYS A 185 -14.84 1.73 11.02
N GLU A 186 -13.57 1.97 11.38
CA GLU A 186 -13.21 2.58 12.67
C GLU A 186 -13.41 4.11 12.68
N ILE A 187 -13.67 4.72 11.52
CA ILE A 187 -13.72 6.17 11.31
C ILE A 187 -15.02 6.60 10.61
N PRO A 188 -15.47 7.86 10.79
CA PRO A 188 -16.60 8.39 10.05
C PRO A 188 -16.44 8.31 8.52
N GLU A 189 -17.54 8.16 7.79
CA GLU A 189 -17.53 7.97 6.33
C GLU A 189 -16.90 9.14 5.55
N ARG A 190 -16.89 10.35 6.11
CA ARG A 190 -16.33 11.56 5.48
C ARG A 190 -15.02 12.04 6.11
N ALA A 191 -14.35 11.18 6.89
CA ALA A 191 -13.03 11.52 7.40
C ALA A 191 -12.03 11.69 6.24
N ASP A 192 -11.12 12.65 6.36
CA ASP A 192 -10.04 12.95 5.40
C ASP A 192 -9.24 11.70 4.99
N ILE A 193 -8.96 10.83 5.96
CA ILE A 193 -8.17 9.61 5.78
C ILE A 193 -8.90 8.51 4.98
N GLN A 194 -10.23 8.60 4.79
CA GLN A 194 -10.98 7.62 3.97
C GLN A 194 -10.47 7.61 2.52
N THR A 195 -10.23 8.79 1.96
CA THR A 195 -9.70 8.91 0.59
C THR A 195 -8.33 8.24 0.49
N TYR A 196 -7.48 8.41 1.50
CA TYR A 196 -6.18 7.74 1.55
C TYR A 196 -6.30 6.21 1.56
N PHE A 197 -7.18 5.64 2.40
CA PHE A 197 -7.37 4.20 2.42
C PHE A 197 -7.90 3.65 1.10
N ILE A 198 -8.86 4.32 0.46
CA ILE A 198 -9.38 3.88 -0.83
C ILE A 198 -8.32 3.99 -1.93
N MET A 199 -7.52 5.06 -1.96
CA MET A 199 -6.40 5.15 -2.91
C MET A 199 -5.39 4.02 -2.72
N SER A 200 -5.09 3.65 -1.47
CA SER A 200 -4.21 2.51 -1.17
C SER A 200 -4.81 1.18 -1.63
N GLN A 201 -6.13 0.98 -1.48
CA GLN A 201 -6.84 -0.18 -2.03
C GLN A 201 -6.74 -0.24 -3.56
N LEU A 202 -6.87 0.90 -4.25
CA LEU A 202 -6.73 1.00 -5.70
C LEU A 202 -5.28 0.74 -6.16
N ALA A 203 -4.28 1.18 -5.39
CA ALA A 203 -2.87 0.86 -5.66
C ALA A 203 -2.58 -0.65 -5.52
N ALA A 204 -3.16 -1.30 -4.52
CA ALA A 204 -3.11 -2.75 -4.37
C ALA A 204 -3.75 -3.45 -5.58
N LEU A 205 -4.91 -2.97 -6.05
CA LEU A 205 -5.54 -3.48 -7.26
C LEU A 205 -4.71 -3.23 -8.53
N LYS A 206 -3.97 -2.12 -8.63
CA LYS A 206 -3.07 -1.89 -9.76
C LYS A 206 -1.99 -2.97 -9.85
N SER A 207 -1.46 -3.42 -8.71
CA SER A 207 -0.50 -4.53 -8.65
C SER A 207 -1.13 -5.86 -9.09
N TRP A 208 -2.41 -6.07 -8.76
CA TRP A 208 -3.16 -7.23 -9.26
C TRP A 208 -3.29 -7.19 -10.79
N LEU A 209 -3.74 -6.06 -11.37
CA LEU A 209 -3.83 -5.88 -12.82
C LEU A 209 -2.49 -6.16 -13.51
N ASP A 210 -1.40 -5.56 -13.00
CA ASP A 210 -0.06 -5.78 -13.55
C ASP A 210 0.32 -7.28 -13.56
N ASN A 211 -0.06 -8.04 -12.53
CA ASN A 211 0.19 -9.47 -12.47
C ASN A 211 -0.67 -10.25 -13.49
N LEU A 212 -1.95 -9.90 -13.64
CA LEU A 212 -2.82 -10.48 -14.66
C LEU A 212 -2.27 -10.24 -16.07
N ASP A 213 -1.75 -9.04 -16.36
CA ASP A 213 -1.13 -8.74 -17.65
C ASP A 213 0.09 -9.62 -17.92
N GLN A 214 0.94 -9.84 -16.90
CA GLN A 214 2.07 -10.76 -17.03
C GLN A 214 1.60 -12.20 -17.29
N ILE A 215 0.58 -12.67 -16.56
CA ILE A 215 0.00 -14.01 -16.75
C ILE A 215 -0.56 -14.16 -18.17
N TYR A 216 -1.32 -13.17 -18.63
CA TYR A 216 -1.91 -13.20 -19.97
C TYR A 216 -0.84 -13.21 -21.07
N SER A 217 0.24 -12.44 -20.89
CA SER A 217 1.39 -12.48 -21.78
C SER A 217 2.02 -13.87 -21.83
N LEU A 218 2.18 -14.55 -20.69
CA LEU A 218 2.71 -15.92 -20.65
C LEU A 218 1.76 -16.92 -21.32
N LEU A 219 0.45 -16.83 -21.07
CA LEU A 219 -0.56 -17.67 -21.72
C LEU A 219 -0.51 -17.54 -23.25
N LYS A 220 -0.27 -16.34 -23.77
CA LYS A 220 -0.05 -16.10 -25.20
C LYS A 220 1.26 -16.71 -25.68
N THR A 221 2.37 -16.42 -25.01
CA THR A 221 3.70 -16.92 -25.38
C THR A 221 3.77 -18.44 -25.41
N PHE A 222 3.09 -19.13 -24.49
CA PHE A 222 3.05 -20.58 -24.43
C PHE A 222 1.93 -21.20 -25.29
N GLY A 223 1.12 -20.39 -25.98
CA GLY A 223 0.00 -20.85 -26.79
C GLY A 223 -1.21 -21.36 -25.99
N PHE A 224 -1.18 -21.30 -24.66
CA PHE A 224 -2.23 -21.78 -23.77
C PHE A 224 -3.49 -20.92 -23.79
N ALA A 225 -3.41 -19.66 -24.22
CA ALA A 225 -4.57 -18.78 -24.34
C ALA A 225 -5.71 -19.36 -25.20
N ASN A 226 -5.38 -20.24 -26.17
CA ASN A 226 -6.37 -20.89 -27.05
C ASN A 226 -6.40 -22.42 -26.94
N THR A 227 -5.42 -23.02 -26.27
CA THR A 227 -5.23 -24.49 -26.28
C THR A 227 -5.43 -25.13 -24.91
N ASN A 228 -5.38 -24.37 -23.80
CA ASN A 228 -5.57 -24.88 -22.45
C ASN A 228 -6.80 -24.21 -21.81
N ASN A 229 -7.94 -24.89 -21.87
CA ASN A 229 -9.22 -24.37 -21.38
C ASN A 229 -9.25 -24.12 -19.87
N ASP A 230 -8.52 -24.90 -19.08
CA ASP A 230 -8.51 -24.75 -17.62
C ASP A 230 -7.71 -23.53 -17.18
N LEU A 231 -6.51 -23.33 -17.75
CA LEU A 231 -5.73 -22.12 -17.50
C LEU A 231 -6.45 -20.86 -17.98
N LYS A 232 -7.09 -20.93 -19.15
CA LYS A 232 -7.91 -19.83 -19.66
C LYS A 232 -9.06 -19.51 -18.71
N ARG A 233 -9.83 -20.53 -18.30
CA ARG A 233 -10.97 -20.33 -17.39
C ARG A 233 -10.53 -19.74 -16.07
N TRP A 234 -9.44 -20.23 -15.49
CA TRP A 234 -8.88 -19.67 -14.26
C TRP A 234 -8.51 -18.20 -14.44
N PHE A 235 -7.80 -17.83 -15.51
CA PHE A 235 -7.46 -16.44 -15.81
C PHE A 235 -8.71 -15.55 -15.96
N ASP A 236 -9.71 -16.00 -16.72
CA ASP A 236 -10.94 -15.24 -16.95
C ASP A 236 -11.70 -15.00 -15.63
N GLN A 237 -11.76 -16.00 -14.74
CA GLN A 237 -12.38 -15.88 -13.41
C GLN A 237 -11.66 -14.86 -12.53
N GLU A 238 -10.32 -14.89 -12.51
CA GLU A 238 -9.53 -13.94 -11.73
C GLU A 238 -9.63 -12.51 -12.28
N ASN A 239 -9.68 -12.35 -13.61
CA ASN A 239 -9.90 -11.07 -14.25
C ASN A 239 -11.29 -10.48 -13.94
N GLU A 240 -12.33 -11.32 -13.90
CA GLU A 240 -13.66 -10.91 -13.48
C GLU A 240 -13.68 -10.47 -12.00
N ARG A 241 -13.04 -11.25 -11.12
CA ARG A 241 -12.92 -10.91 -9.70
C ARG A 241 -12.20 -9.59 -9.48
N TYR A 242 -11.11 -9.34 -10.20
CA TYR A 242 -10.43 -8.05 -10.22
C TYR A 242 -11.39 -6.92 -10.64
N ALA A 243 -12.11 -7.08 -11.75
CA ALA A 243 -13.01 -6.06 -12.27
C ALA A 243 -14.13 -5.70 -11.27
N GLN A 244 -14.68 -6.69 -10.57
CA GLN A 244 -15.68 -6.48 -9.50
C GLN A 244 -15.10 -5.63 -8.36
N LYS A 245 -13.90 -5.96 -7.87
CA LYS A 245 -13.23 -5.21 -6.79
C LYS A 245 -12.84 -3.79 -7.22
N ARG A 246 -12.33 -3.64 -8.44
CA ARG A 246 -12.03 -2.33 -9.02
C ARG A 246 -13.27 -1.45 -9.05
N ASN A 247 -14.37 -1.95 -9.60
CA ASN A 247 -15.62 -1.19 -9.69
C ASN A 247 -16.15 -0.82 -8.29
N GLN A 248 -16.05 -1.74 -7.33
CA GLN A 248 -16.42 -1.48 -5.93
C GLN A 248 -15.64 -0.30 -5.34
N TYR A 249 -14.30 -0.31 -5.39
CA TYR A 249 -13.51 0.75 -4.75
C TYR A 249 -13.54 2.06 -5.54
N MET A 250 -13.63 2.03 -6.87
CA MET A 250 -13.88 3.22 -7.66
C MET A 250 -15.22 3.87 -7.30
N ALA A 251 -16.29 3.08 -7.11
CA ALA A 251 -17.58 3.63 -6.67
C ALA A 251 -17.52 4.28 -5.29
N GLN A 252 -16.67 3.78 -4.39
CA GLN A 252 -16.44 4.36 -3.06
C GLN A 252 -15.58 5.63 -3.09
N LEU A 253 -14.65 5.76 -4.05
CA LEU A 253 -13.81 6.95 -4.20
C LEU A 253 -14.62 8.16 -4.66
N ALA A 254 -15.51 7.98 -5.65
CA ALA A 254 -16.27 9.07 -6.26
C ALA A 254 -16.95 10.03 -5.26
N PRO A 255 -17.74 9.58 -4.26
CA PRO A 255 -18.43 10.49 -3.33
C PRO A 255 -17.49 11.24 -2.38
N LEU A 256 -16.22 10.83 -2.25
CA LEU A 256 -15.23 11.50 -1.39
C LEU A 256 -14.49 12.65 -2.11
N LEU A 257 -14.63 12.75 -3.43
CA LEU A 257 -13.89 13.72 -4.22
C LEU A 257 -14.77 14.91 -4.64
N PRO A 258 -14.22 16.15 -4.65
CA PRO A 258 -14.88 17.29 -5.29
C PRO A 258 -15.17 16.97 -6.75
N GLN A 259 -16.36 17.31 -7.25
CA GLN A 259 -16.81 17.00 -8.62
C GLN A 259 -16.87 15.49 -8.95
N GLN A 260 -16.75 14.63 -7.93
CA GLN A 260 -16.95 13.18 -8.02
C GLN A 260 -16.14 12.53 -9.14
N LYS A 261 -16.81 11.91 -10.12
CA LYS A 261 -16.16 11.21 -11.25
C LYS A 261 -15.43 12.15 -12.21
N GLU A 262 -15.77 13.44 -12.22
CA GLU A 262 -15.07 14.44 -13.03
C GLU A 262 -13.73 14.87 -12.43
N ASN A 263 -13.47 14.50 -11.17
CA ASN A 263 -12.22 14.81 -10.50
C ASN A 263 -11.02 14.20 -11.24
N VAL A 264 -9.94 14.97 -11.38
CA VAL A 264 -8.70 14.53 -12.02
C VAL A 264 -8.13 13.25 -11.41
N LEU A 265 -8.21 13.12 -10.08
CA LEU A 265 -7.74 11.92 -9.37
C LEU A 265 -8.59 10.69 -9.71
N TYR A 266 -9.91 10.86 -9.84
CA TYR A 266 -10.81 9.78 -10.24
C TYR A 266 -10.47 9.29 -11.65
N LYS A 267 -10.37 10.22 -12.61
CA LYS A 267 -10.04 9.92 -14.02
C LYS A 267 -8.68 9.22 -14.14
N ARG A 268 -7.69 9.67 -13.38
CA ARG A 268 -6.36 9.04 -13.36
C ARG A 268 -6.41 7.58 -12.90
N TRP A 269 -7.20 7.26 -11.87
CA TRP A 269 -7.41 5.88 -11.44
C TRP A 269 -8.20 5.05 -12.47
N GLU A 270 -9.18 5.66 -13.14
CA GLU A 270 -9.89 5.02 -14.24
C GLU A 270 -8.92 4.68 -15.40
N GLU A 271 -8.08 5.61 -15.81
CA GLU A 271 -7.06 5.35 -16.83
C GLU A 271 -6.10 4.23 -16.41
N TRP A 272 -5.65 4.22 -15.16
CA TRP A 272 -4.67 3.22 -14.69
C TRP A 272 -5.22 1.81 -14.51
N LEU A 273 -6.53 1.64 -14.32
CA LEU A 273 -7.15 0.37 -13.94
C LEU A 273 -8.04 -0.24 -15.05
N TYR A 274 -8.21 0.45 -16.18
CA TYR A 274 -9.04 0.03 -17.31
C TYR A 274 -8.25 -0.22 -18.61
N ASN A 275 -6.93 0.01 -18.59
CA ASN A 275 -6.03 -0.33 -19.69
C ASN A 275 -5.68 -1.83 -19.71
#